data_AF-A0AAV4SHM9-F1
#
_entry.id   AF-A0AAV4SHM9-F1
#
_cell.length_a   1.000
_cell.length_b   1.000
_cell.length_c   1.000
_cell.angle_alpha   90.00
_cell.angle_beta   90.00
_cell.angle_gamma   90.00
#
_symmetry.space_group_name_H-M   'P 1'
#
loop_
_entity.id
_entity.type
_entity.pdbx_description
1 polymer ?
#
loop_
_entity_poly.entity_id
_entity_poly.type
_entity_poly.pdbx_seq_one_letter_code
_entity_poly.pdbx_strand_id
1 'polypeptide(L)'
;MLRQCFLSPPTSDVVMSFEGKELSLDSEVALPHGSVIEMRCAEVGLFKFVGQPTIRCGNGQWNAPPPLCQPTSVQKNFSLDAAPTITYNVVSGDAGITSSGQVVILPNSIIHFDCLWQRQDGNPSWTWTATHR
;
A
#
# COMPACT_ATOMS: atom_id res chain seq x y z
N MET A 1 -1.91 -25.71 -23.16
CA MET A 1 -2.17 -24.26 -22.99
C MET A 1 -2.15 -23.93 -21.51
N LEU A 2 -1.59 -22.78 -21.14
CA LEU A 2 -1.56 -22.33 -19.75
C LEU A 2 -2.88 -21.63 -19.41
N ARG A 3 -3.39 -21.87 -18.20
CA ARG A 3 -4.68 -21.35 -17.75
C ARG A 3 -4.57 -19.88 -17.30
N GLN A 4 -5.64 -19.12 -17.55
CA GLN A 4 -5.83 -17.75 -17.07
C GLN A 4 -6.28 -17.71 -15.62
N CYS A 5 -5.91 -16.65 -14.90
CA CYS A 5 -6.37 -16.38 -13.54
C CYS A 5 -7.53 -15.38 -13.57
N PHE A 6 -8.38 -15.43 -12.56
CA PHE A 6 -9.50 -14.51 -12.41
C PHE A 6 -9.21 -13.56 -11.24
N LEU A 7 -9.30 -12.26 -11.50
CA LEU A 7 -9.06 -11.20 -10.51
C LEU A 7 -10.38 -10.54 -10.17
N SER A 8 -10.78 -10.62 -8.90
CA SER A 8 -12.00 -9.98 -8.39
C SER A 8 -11.74 -8.50 -8.05
N PRO A 9 -12.79 -7.65 -8.02
CA PRO A 9 -12.68 -6.28 -7.55
C PRO A 9 -12.05 -6.18 -6.15
N PRO A 10 -11.14 -5.21 -5.91
CA PRO A 10 -10.59 -4.98 -4.58
C PRO A 10 -11.64 -4.41 -3.61
N THR A 11 -11.34 -4.50 -2.31
CA THR A 11 -12.00 -3.66 -1.31
C THR A 11 -11.58 -2.20 -1.49
N SER A 12 -12.37 -1.25 -0.99
CA SER A 12 -12.16 0.20 -1.22
C SER A 12 -10.84 0.76 -0.67
N ASP A 13 -10.24 0.06 0.28
CA ASP A 13 -8.96 0.39 0.92
C ASP A 13 -7.73 -0.17 0.17
N VAL A 14 -7.95 -0.97 -0.88
CA VAL A 14 -6.89 -1.58 -1.70
C VAL A 14 -6.95 -1.03 -3.12
N VAL A 15 -5.80 -0.58 -3.62
CA VAL A 15 -5.62 -0.20 -5.02
C VAL A 15 -4.82 -1.29 -5.71
N MET A 16 -5.37 -1.81 -6.82
CA MET A 16 -4.70 -2.77 -7.69
C MET A 16 -4.19 -2.07 -8.94
N SER A 17 -3.00 -2.43 -9.40
CA SER A 17 -2.39 -1.91 -10.63
C SER A 17 -1.88 -3.06 -11.50
N PHE A 18 -2.04 -2.91 -12.81
CA PHE A 18 -1.51 -3.83 -13.81
C PHE A 18 -0.75 -3.05 -14.88
N GLU A 19 0.50 -3.45 -15.15
CA GLU A 19 1.39 -2.75 -16.09
C GLU A 19 1.51 -1.23 -15.81
N GLY A 20 1.61 -0.87 -14.52
CA GLY A 20 1.75 0.52 -14.07
C GLY A 20 0.47 1.36 -14.13
N LYS A 21 -0.68 0.76 -14.48
CA LYS A 21 -1.98 1.45 -14.51
C LYS A 21 -2.88 0.95 -13.40
N GLU A 22 -3.49 1.87 -12.66
CA GLU A 22 -4.50 1.54 -11.67
C GLU A 22 -5.74 0.92 -12.35
N LEU A 23 -6.26 -0.14 -11.73
CA LEU A 23 -7.42 -0.87 -12.21
C LEU A 23 -8.69 -0.38 -11.50
N SER A 24 -9.70 -0.02 -12.28
CA SER A 24 -11.07 0.20 -11.80
C SER A 24 -11.92 -0.99 -12.24
N LEU A 25 -12.14 -1.94 -11.33
CA LEU A 25 -12.86 -3.18 -11.60
C LEU A 25 -14.24 -3.15 -10.92
N ASP A 26 -15.31 -3.25 -11.71
CA ASP A 26 -16.68 -3.42 -11.20
C ASP A 26 -17.11 -4.90 -11.17
N SER A 27 -16.36 -5.76 -11.87
CA SER A 27 -16.59 -7.20 -11.95
C SER A 27 -15.27 -7.96 -12.08
N GLU A 28 -15.34 -9.28 -11.92
CA GLU A 28 -14.18 -10.15 -12.11
C GLU A 28 -13.64 -10.10 -13.56
N VAL A 29 -12.32 -10.11 -13.71
CA VAL A 29 -11.63 -10.09 -15.01
C VAL A 29 -10.66 -11.26 -15.16
N ALA A 30 -10.60 -11.82 -16.36
CA ALA A 30 -9.64 -12.88 -16.70
C ALA A 30 -8.30 -12.29 -17.17
N LEU A 31 -7.21 -12.74 -16.57
CA LEU A 31 -5.86 -12.29 -16.87
C LEU A 31 -4.95 -13.47 -17.30
N PRO A 32 -4.08 -13.27 -18.30
CA PRO A 32 -3.25 -14.35 -18.83
C PRO A 32 -2.22 -14.85 -17.81
N HIS A 33 -1.75 -16.07 -18.03
CA HIS A 33 -0.61 -16.61 -17.29
C HIS A 33 0.59 -15.65 -17.33
N GLY A 34 1.27 -15.48 -16.20
CA GLY A 34 2.43 -14.61 -16.06
C GLY A 34 2.09 -13.16 -15.67
N SER A 35 0.81 -12.76 -15.73
CA SER A 35 0.34 -11.45 -15.27
C SER A 35 0.77 -11.17 -13.84
N VAL A 36 1.23 -9.95 -13.58
CA VAL A 36 1.65 -9.48 -12.26
C VAL A 36 0.78 -8.30 -11.86
N ILE A 37 0.14 -8.39 -10.69
CA ILE A 37 -0.68 -7.33 -10.13
C ILE A 37 0.09 -6.72 -8.96
N GLU A 38 0.27 -5.41 -9.01
CA GLU A 38 0.86 -4.63 -7.93
C GLU A 38 -0.26 -4.04 -7.08
N MET A 39 -0.08 -4.03 -5.76
CA MET A 39 -1.11 -3.63 -4.84
C MET A 39 -0.55 -2.76 -3.73
N ARG A 40 -1.36 -1.80 -3.31
CA ARG A 40 -1.08 -0.90 -2.20
C ARG A 40 -2.37 -0.56 -1.45
N CYS A 41 -2.23 -0.01 -0.25
CA CYS A 41 -3.38 0.63 0.38
C CYS A 41 -3.70 1.96 -0.33
N ALA A 42 -4.97 2.32 -0.38
CA ALA A 42 -5.45 3.54 -1.03
C ALA A 42 -4.79 4.78 -0.41
N GLU A 43 -4.82 4.88 0.92
CA GLU A 43 -4.26 5.99 1.69
C GLU A 43 -3.01 5.54 2.44
N VAL A 44 -1.84 5.87 1.88
CA VAL A 44 -0.54 5.53 2.47
C VAL A 44 -0.40 6.21 3.82
N GLY A 45 -0.07 5.43 4.85
CA GLY A 45 0.13 5.92 6.21
C GLY A 45 -1.10 5.87 7.11
N LEU A 46 -2.32 5.81 6.53
CA LEU A 46 -3.57 5.55 7.28
C LEU A 46 -3.92 4.07 7.39
N PHE A 47 -3.25 3.24 6.58
CA PHE A 47 -3.39 1.80 6.61
C PHE A 47 -2.02 1.13 6.69
N LYS A 48 -1.95 0.10 7.52
CA LYS A 48 -0.83 -0.84 7.54
C LYS A 48 -1.09 -1.93 6.51
N PHE A 49 -0.22 -2.02 5.51
CA PHE A 49 -0.25 -3.08 4.50
C PHE A 49 0.20 -4.42 5.10
N VAL A 50 -0.59 -5.48 4.90
CA VAL A 50 -0.29 -6.84 5.36
C VAL A 50 -0.47 -7.82 4.20
N GLY A 51 0.62 -8.42 3.71
CA GLY A 51 0.59 -9.37 2.60
C GLY A 51 1.75 -9.16 1.64
N GLN A 52 1.60 -9.66 0.41
CA GLN A 52 2.57 -9.41 -0.67
C GLN A 52 2.13 -8.19 -1.49
N PRO A 53 3.05 -7.25 -1.79
CA PRO A 53 2.75 -6.08 -2.63
C PRO A 53 2.51 -6.46 -4.09
N THR A 54 2.84 -7.70 -4.48
CA THR A 54 2.66 -8.20 -5.84
C THR A 54 2.16 -9.63 -5.82
N ILE A 55 1.22 -9.96 -6.71
CA ILE A 55 0.79 -11.35 -6.98
C ILE A 55 1.01 -11.68 -8.45
N ARG A 56 1.30 -12.94 -8.74
CA ARG A 56 1.58 -13.44 -10.10
C ARG A 56 0.64 -14.60 -10.46
N CYS A 57 0.08 -14.55 -11.65
CA CYS A 57 -0.75 -15.62 -12.19
C CYS A 57 0.11 -16.82 -12.64
N GLY A 58 0.02 -17.93 -11.92
CA GLY A 58 0.67 -19.21 -12.21
C GLY A 58 -0.36 -20.26 -12.64
N ASN A 59 -0.41 -20.59 -13.93
CA ASN A 59 -1.29 -21.59 -14.55
C ASN A 59 -2.72 -21.68 -13.95
N GLY A 60 -3.42 -20.55 -13.89
CA GLY A 60 -4.79 -20.46 -13.39
C GLY A 60 -4.96 -20.20 -11.89
N GLN A 61 -3.87 -20.02 -11.15
CA GLN A 61 -3.90 -19.65 -9.74
C GLN A 61 -2.98 -18.46 -9.43
N TRP A 62 -3.42 -17.59 -8.54
CA TRP A 62 -2.56 -16.55 -7.97
C TRP A 62 -1.60 -17.19 -6.96
N ASN A 63 -0.34 -16.78 -6.98
CA ASN A 63 0.70 -17.31 -6.07
C ASN A 63 0.55 -16.86 -4.60
N ALA A 64 -0.30 -15.87 -4.34
CA ALA A 64 -0.64 -15.38 -3.01
C ALA A 64 -2.04 -14.73 -3.04
N PRO A 65 -2.72 -14.64 -1.88
CA PRO A 65 -3.99 -13.95 -1.77
C PRO A 65 -3.81 -12.42 -1.87
N PRO A 66 -4.89 -11.66 -2.13
CA PRO A 66 -4.89 -10.21 -1.99
C PRO A 66 -4.44 -9.77 -0.58
N PRO A 67 -3.80 -8.59 -0.45
CA PRO A 67 -3.35 -8.06 0.82
C PRO A 67 -4.51 -7.53 1.66
N LEU A 68 -4.23 -7.28 2.94
CA LEU A 68 -5.12 -6.60 3.86
C LEU A 68 -4.55 -5.21 4.18
N CYS A 69 -5.40 -4.19 4.16
CA CYS A 69 -5.07 -2.84 4.62
C CYS A 69 -5.69 -2.63 6.00
N GLN A 70 -4.87 -2.77 7.05
CA GLN A 70 -5.34 -2.65 8.42
C GLN A 70 -5.39 -1.17 8.85
N PRO A 71 -6.53 -0.65 9.32
CA PRO A 71 -6.62 0.74 9.76
C PRO A 71 -5.63 1.06 10.89
N THR A 72 -4.95 2.19 10.79
CA THR A 72 -4.03 2.69 11.83
C THR A 72 -4.76 3.45 12.94
N SER A 73 -4.02 3.94 13.92
CA SER A 73 -4.50 4.59 15.13
C SER A 73 -5.57 5.65 14.88
N VAL A 74 -5.39 6.56 13.93
CA VAL A 74 -6.34 7.65 13.65
C VAL A 74 -7.68 7.12 13.19
N GLN A 75 -7.72 6.07 12.37
CA GLN A 75 -8.97 5.44 11.94
C GLN A 75 -9.64 4.61 13.04
N LYS A 76 -8.86 4.19 14.06
CA LYS A 76 -9.35 3.42 15.21
C LYS A 76 -9.46 4.27 16.48
N ASN A 77 -9.75 5.56 16.35
CA ASN A 77 -9.92 6.49 17.49
C ASN A 77 -8.74 6.45 18.48
N PHE A 78 -7.53 6.41 17.95
CA PHE A 78 -6.26 6.30 18.68
C PHE A 78 -6.12 5.06 19.59
N SER A 79 -6.75 3.94 19.22
CA SER A 79 -6.53 2.66 19.89
C SER A 79 -5.04 2.26 19.90
N LEU A 80 -4.55 1.85 21.07
CA LEU A 80 -3.18 1.37 21.27
C LEU A 80 -2.88 0.03 20.59
N ASP A 81 -3.92 -0.74 20.23
CA ASP A 81 -3.79 -2.01 19.51
C ASP A 81 -3.60 -1.81 17.99
N ALA A 82 -3.74 -0.57 17.52
CA ALA A 82 -3.54 -0.19 16.14
C ALA A 82 -2.11 0.30 15.92
N ALA A 83 -1.55 0.05 14.73
CA ALA A 83 -0.29 0.67 14.34
C ALA A 83 -0.44 2.20 14.30
N PRO A 84 0.59 2.98 14.67
CA PRO A 84 0.52 4.43 14.61
C PRO A 84 0.32 4.92 13.18
N THR A 85 -0.43 6.00 13.05
CA THR A 85 -0.66 6.66 11.76
C THR A 85 0.50 7.58 11.45
N ILE A 86 1.02 7.50 10.24
CA ILE A 86 2.12 8.36 9.78
C ILE A 86 1.61 9.15 8.58
N THR A 87 1.56 10.47 8.72
CA THR A 87 1.27 11.35 7.58
C THR A 87 2.56 11.96 7.06
N TYR A 88 2.58 12.36 5.79
CA TYR A 88 3.70 13.09 5.23
C TYR A 88 3.22 14.30 4.46
N ASN A 89 4.04 15.36 4.48
CA ASN A 89 3.76 16.64 3.85
C ASN A 89 4.97 17.06 3.02
N VAL A 90 4.76 17.37 1.75
CA VAL A 90 5.80 17.92 0.87
C VAL A 90 5.93 19.41 1.16
N VAL A 91 7.02 19.82 1.81
CA VAL A 91 7.29 21.23 2.13
C VAL A 91 7.92 21.93 0.93
N SER A 92 8.82 21.25 0.23
CA SER A 92 9.41 21.70 -1.03
C SER A 92 9.82 20.51 -1.88
N GLY A 93 9.91 20.72 -3.20
CA GLY A 93 10.22 19.67 -4.17
C GLY A 93 9.00 18.83 -4.51
N ASP A 94 9.20 17.53 -4.70
CA ASP A 94 8.19 16.59 -5.14
C ASP A 94 8.35 15.20 -4.48
N ALA A 95 7.23 14.49 -4.34
CA ALA A 95 7.17 13.12 -3.88
C ALA A 95 5.95 12.40 -4.48
N GLY A 96 6.09 11.10 -4.74
CA GLY A 96 5.03 10.26 -5.30
C GLY A 96 4.85 8.96 -4.54
N ILE A 97 3.79 8.23 -4.88
CA ILE A 97 3.52 6.89 -4.36
C ILE A 97 3.65 5.89 -5.52
N THR A 98 4.42 4.82 -5.35
CA THR A 98 4.50 3.73 -6.33
C THR A 98 3.22 2.89 -6.33
N SER A 99 2.97 2.14 -7.39
CA SER A 99 1.91 1.12 -7.46
C SER A 99 1.98 0.07 -6.33
N SER A 100 3.17 -0.15 -5.78
CA SER A 100 3.44 -1.02 -4.62
C SER A 100 3.34 -0.31 -3.25
N GLY A 101 2.98 0.98 -3.22
CA GLY A 101 2.71 1.72 -1.99
C GLY A 101 3.94 2.31 -1.30
N GLN A 102 5.07 2.44 -1.99
CA GLN A 102 6.27 3.09 -1.48
C GLN A 102 6.20 4.59 -1.74
N VAL A 103 6.60 5.40 -0.76
CA VAL A 103 6.79 6.85 -0.95
C VAL A 103 8.15 7.08 -1.60
N VAL A 104 8.14 7.68 -2.78
CA VAL A 104 9.34 8.05 -3.54
C VAL A 104 9.54 9.56 -3.40
N ILE A 105 10.69 9.95 -2.88
CA ILE A 105 11.04 11.34 -2.64
C ILE A 105 12.06 11.76 -3.70
N LEU A 106 11.77 12.81 -4.45
CA LEU A 106 12.69 13.30 -5.48
C LEU A 106 13.90 14.03 -4.86
N PRO A 107 15.04 14.12 -5.57
CA PRO A 107 16.19 14.86 -5.10
C PRO A 107 15.84 16.33 -4.80
N ASN A 108 16.47 16.89 -3.76
CA ASN A 108 16.26 18.26 -3.27
C ASN A 108 14.86 18.56 -2.71
N SER A 109 14.04 17.54 -2.43
CA SER A 109 12.78 17.69 -1.72
C SER A 109 12.97 17.77 -0.21
N ILE A 110 12.07 18.49 0.47
CA ILE A 110 11.93 18.49 1.92
C ILE A 110 10.57 17.89 2.26
N ILE A 111 10.57 16.72 2.90
CA ILE A 111 9.37 16.02 3.33
C ILE A 111 9.32 16.00 4.85
N HIS A 112 8.20 16.42 5.41
CA HIS A 112 7.92 16.27 6.83
C HIS A 112 7.11 15.00 7.04
N PHE A 113 7.52 14.16 8.00
CA PHE A 113 6.79 12.97 8.43
C PHE A 113 6.30 13.20 9.86
N ASP A 114 5.00 12.98 10.09
CA ASP A 114 4.34 13.24 11.37
C ASP A 114 3.73 11.94 11.92
N CYS A 115 4.09 11.56 13.15
CA CYS A 115 3.42 10.48 13.88
C CYS A 115 2.20 11.08 14.51
N LEU A 116 1.03 10.54 14.21
CA LEU A 116 -0.18 10.90 14.93
C LEU A 116 -0.31 9.96 16.14
N TRP A 117 0.32 10.39 17.24
CA TRP A 117 0.39 9.70 18.52
C TRP A 117 -0.17 10.57 19.65
N GLN A 118 -0.91 9.97 20.59
CA GLN A 118 -1.45 10.71 21.73
C GLN A 118 -0.34 10.96 22.76
N ARG A 119 -0.11 12.24 23.08
CA ARG A 119 0.97 12.66 23.98
C ARG A 119 0.86 12.07 25.40
N GLN A 120 -0.35 11.76 25.83
CA GLN A 120 -0.61 11.11 27.11
C GLN A 120 0.03 9.72 27.21
N ASP A 121 0.23 9.05 26.07
CA ASP A 121 0.83 7.73 25.96
C ASP A 121 2.35 7.80 25.70
N GLY A 122 2.96 8.97 25.92
CA GLY A 122 4.39 9.20 25.82
C GLY A 122 4.89 9.60 24.43
N ASN A 123 6.18 9.35 24.19
CA ASN A 123 6.85 9.70 22.93
C ASN A 123 7.11 8.42 22.12
N PRO A 124 6.62 8.33 20.88
CA PRO A 124 6.84 7.15 20.05
C PRO A 124 8.30 7.08 19.57
N SER A 125 8.84 5.86 19.44
CA SER A 125 10.10 5.61 18.74
C SER A 125 9.82 5.26 17.28
N TRP A 126 10.67 5.75 16.39
CA TRP A 126 10.51 5.55 14.95
C TRP A 126 11.63 4.68 14.40
N THR A 127 11.26 3.79 13.49
CA THR A 127 12.19 3.05 12.65
C THR A 127 11.68 3.08 11.22
N TRP A 128 12.60 3.18 10.26
CA TRP A 128 12.27 3.12 8.85
C TRP A 128 13.29 2.25 8.12
N THR A 129 12.84 1.64 7.03
CA THR A 129 13.67 0.90 6.10
C THR A 129 13.86 1.74 4.84
N ALA A 130 15.06 2.29 4.65
CA ALA A 130 15.44 2.97 3.41
C ALA A 130 16.07 1.96 2.44
N THR A 131 15.61 1.96 1.18
CA THR A 131 16.16 1.10 0.12
C THR A 131 17.30 1.74 -0.67
N HIS A 132 17.59 3.04 -0.46
CA HIS A 132 18.71 3.76 -1.06
C HIS A 132 19.55 4.46 0.02
N ARG A 133 20.88 4.42 -0.15
CA ARG A 133 21.89 5.17 0.61
C ARG A 133 22.53 6.21 -0.29
#